data_AF-A0A1V6PQG9-F1
#
_entry.id   AF-A0A1V6PQG9-F1
#
_cell.length_a   1.000
_cell.length_b   1.000
_cell.length_c   1.000
_cell.angle_alpha   90.00
_cell.angle_beta   90.00
_cell.angle_gamma   90.00
#
_symmetry.space_group_name_H-M   'P 1'
#
loop_
_entity.id
_entity.type
_entity.pdbx_description
1 polymer ?
#
loop_
_entity_poly.entity_id
_entity_poly.type
_entity_poly.pdbx_seq_one_letter_code
_entity_poly.pdbx_strand_id
1 'polypeptide(L)'
;MDPHELPRAAEEIRQEIKRMIPETAIQADQPVGIQAKILEDGNGTKSYGGDALAGKISRLTGKMGIGIGWRFRLVYWSEPTKLLNDRKQGYLIPLKDINLTPGGTLQERYYAEVTDEPLLSSGAAAIFIVPA
;
A
#
# COMPACT_ATOMS: atom_id res chain seq x y z
N MET A 1 12.39 11.82 -1.08
CA MET A 1 11.94 10.46 -1.47
C MET A 1 12.01 10.39 -2.97
N ASP A 2 12.75 9.41 -3.49
CA ASP A 2 12.92 9.25 -4.93
C ASP A 2 11.95 8.16 -5.42
N PRO A 3 10.96 8.51 -6.26
CA PRO A 3 10.00 7.54 -6.78
C PRO A 3 10.66 6.65 -7.85
N HIS A 4 10.35 5.36 -7.79
CA HIS A 4 10.80 4.33 -8.71
C HIS A 4 9.59 3.73 -9.41
N GLU A 5 9.65 3.58 -10.73
CA GLU A 5 8.54 2.96 -11.46
C GLU A 5 8.46 1.46 -11.13
N LEU A 6 7.25 0.96 -10.89
CA LEU A 6 7.01 -0.46 -10.72
C LEU A 6 7.30 -1.20 -12.03
N PRO A 7 7.99 -2.35 -11.98
CA PRO A 7 8.05 -3.26 -13.11
C PRO A 7 6.63 -3.60 -13.60
N ARG A 8 6.44 -3.74 -14.92
CA ARG A 8 5.11 -4.00 -15.51
C ARG A 8 4.34 -5.12 -14.80
N ALA A 9 5.01 -6.24 -14.52
CA ALA A 9 4.39 -7.38 -13.83
C ALA A 9 4.02 -7.08 -12.37
N ALA A 10 4.72 -6.15 -11.71
CA ALA A 10 4.37 -5.67 -10.38
C ALA A 10 3.14 -4.74 -10.44
N GLU A 11 3.09 -3.84 -11.43
CA GLU A 11 1.92 -2.96 -11.61
C GLU A 11 0.63 -3.74 -11.90
N GLU A 12 0.70 -4.81 -12.71
CA GLU A 12 -0.45 -5.69 -12.96
C GLU A 12 -1.01 -6.28 -11.64
N ILE A 13 -0.13 -6.70 -10.73
CA ILE A 13 -0.52 -7.21 -9.42
C ILE A 13 -1.05 -6.08 -8.50
N ARG A 14 -0.45 -4.89 -8.56
CA ARG A 14 -0.92 -3.73 -7.79
C ARG A 14 -2.35 -3.36 -8.17
N GLN A 15 -2.70 -3.40 -9.46
CA GLN A 15 -4.06 -3.18 -9.95
C GLN A 15 -5.04 -4.25 -9.45
N GLU A 16 -4.61 -5.52 -9.37
CA GLU A 16 -5.42 -6.58 -8.76
C GLU A 16 -5.67 -6.30 -7.27
N ILE A 17 -4.63 -5.91 -6.51
CA ILE A 17 -4.75 -5.54 -5.10
C ILE A 17 -5.68 -4.34 -4.92
N LYS A 18 -5.54 -3.30 -5.77
CA LYS A 18 -6.41 -2.11 -5.77
C LYS A 18 -7.90 -2.47 -5.87
N ARG A 19 -8.26 -3.48 -6.67
CA ARG A 19 -9.65 -3.94 -6.82
C ARG A 19 -10.18 -4.71 -5.62
N MET A 20 -9.30 -5.23 -4.75
CA MET A 20 -9.69 -5.93 -3.52
C MET A 20 -10.02 -4.97 -2.38
N ILE A 21 -9.70 -3.67 -2.53
CA ILE A 21 -9.87 -2.65 -1.49
C ILE A 21 -11.02 -1.72 -1.88
N PRO A 22 -12.12 -1.71 -1.10
CA PRO A 22 -13.31 -0.92 -1.42
C PRO A 22 -13.02 0.55 -1.68
N GLU A 23 -12.14 1.15 -0.88
CA GLU A 23 -11.78 2.57 -0.91
C GLU A 23 -10.97 2.98 -2.15
N THR A 24 -10.54 2.02 -2.96
CA THR A 24 -9.77 2.24 -4.19
C THR A 24 -10.38 1.64 -5.45
N ALA A 25 -11.46 0.86 -5.32
CA ALA A 25 -12.17 0.28 -6.45
C ALA A 25 -13.07 1.33 -7.13
N ILE A 26 -12.98 1.46 -8.45
CA ILE A 26 -13.69 2.50 -9.24
C ILE A 26 -15.11 2.04 -9.66
N GLN A 27 -15.52 0.79 -9.40
CA GLN A 27 -16.86 0.30 -9.78
C GLN A 27 -17.57 -0.44 -8.65
N ALA A 28 -18.81 -0.01 -8.39
CA ALA A 28 -19.74 -0.57 -7.41
C ALA A 28 -20.38 -1.92 -7.82
N ASP A 29 -20.14 -2.40 -9.04
CA ASP A 29 -20.92 -3.50 -9.67
C ASP A 29 -20.10 -4.75 -10.06
N GLN A 30 -18.83 -4.84 -9.69
CA GLN A 30 -18.14 -6.13 -9.82
C GLN A 30 -18.40 -6.98 -8.58
N PRO A 31 -18.78 -8.27 -8.72
CA PRO A 31 -18.87 -9.16 -7.58
C PRO A 31 -17.53 -9.11 -6.87
N VAL A 32 -17.55 -8.68 -5.60
CA VAL A 32 -16.36 -8.40 -4.81
C VAL A 32 -15.65 -9.72 -4.54
N GLY A 33 -14.90 -10.19 -5.52
CA GLY A 33 -14.17 -11.44 -5.50
C GLY A 33 -13.09 -11.35 -4.44
N ILE A 34 -13.28 -12.11 -3.37
CA ILE A 34 -12.38 -12.25 -2.22
C ILE A 34 -12.04 -10.89 -1.60
N GLN A 35 -12.94 -10.39 -0.76
CA GLN A 35 -12.64 -9.25 0.11
C GLN A 35 -11.47 -9.59 1.04
N ALA A 36 -10.53 -8.66 1.16
CA ALA A 36 -9.51 -8.75 2.20
C ALA A 36 -10.17 -8.68 3.59
N LYS A 37 -9.58 -9.35 4.58
CA LYS A 37 -10.04 -9.26 5.97
C LYS A 37 -9.75 -7.85 6.49
N ILE A 38 -10.78 -7.15 6.95
CA ILE A 38 -10.69 -5.76 7.39
C ILE A 38 -10.59 -5.69 8.92
N LEU A 39 -9.69 -4.86 9.41
CA LEU A 39 -9.64 -4.37 10.79
C LEU A 39 -9.68 -2.86 10.75
N GLU A 40 -10.69 -2.25 11.37
CA GLU A 40 -10.84 -0.79 11.44
C GLU A 40 -10.57 -0.32 12.87
N ASP A 41 -9.81 0.76 13.02
CA ASP A 41 -9.59 1.42 14.30
C ASP A 41 -10.57 2.58 14.54
N GLY A 42 -10.56 3.14 15.75
CA GLY A 42 -11.46 4.24 16.13
C GLY A 42 -11.26 5.55 15.34
N ASN A 43 -10.19 5.66 14.56
CA ASN A 43 -9.89 6.83 13.74
C ASN A 43 -10.29 6.62 12.27
N GLY A 44 -10.87 5.47 11.92
CA GLY A 44 -11.22 5.10 10.54
C GLY A 44 -10.04 4.61 9.70
N THR A 45 -8.89 4.32 10.33
CA THR A 45 -7.79 3.64 9.64
C THR A 45 -8.15 2.16 9.50
N LYS A 46 -8.07 1.66 8.28
CA LYS A 46 -8.42 0.28 7.95
C LYS A 46 -7.19 -0.48 7.53
N SER A 47 -6.91 -1.58 8.21
CA SER A 47 -5.89 -2.55 7.84
C SER A 47 -6.52 -3.74 7.15
N TYR A 48 -5.90 -4.21 6.07
CA TYR A 48 -6.40 -5.28 5.23
C TYR A 48 -5.44 -6.47 5.26
N GLY A 49 -5.99 -7.68 5.40
CA GLY A 49 -5.22 -8.93 5.45
C GLY A 49 -5.95 -10.10 4.79
N GLY A 50 -5.52 -11.32 5.12
CA GLY A 50 -6.06 -12.57 4.57
C GLY A 50 -5.15 -13.19 3.50
N ASP A 51 -5.25 -14.51 3.36
CA ASP A 51 -4.28 -15.32 2.60
C ASP A 51 -4.22 -14.96 1.12
N ALA A 52 -5.36 -14.67 0.51
CA ALA A 52 -5.42 -14.25 -0.89
C ALA A 52 -4.68 -12.92 -1.13
N LEU A 53 -4.86 -11.95 -0.23
CA LEU A 53 -4.16 -10.67 -0.30
C LEU A 53 -2.66 -10.86 -0.02
N ALA A 54 -2.32 -11.66 0.99
CA ALA A 54 -0.94 -11.97 1.35
C ALA A 54 -0.19 -12.64 0.18
N GLY A 55 -0.84 -13.58 -0.52
CA GLY A 55 -0.29 -14.23 -1.70
C GLY A 55 -0.02 -13.24 -2.85
N LYS A 56 -0.91 -12.27 -3.07
CA LYS A 56 -0.69 -11.22 -4.08
C LYS A 56 0.43 -10.27 -3.70
N ILE A 57 0.48 -9.80 -2.45
CA ILE A 57 1.56 -8.90 -2.00
C ILE A 57 2.92 -9.63 -2.04
N SER A 58 2.98 -10.91 -1.66
CA SER A 58 4.19 -11.73 -1.80
C SER A 58 4.65 -11.84 -3.27
N ARG A 59 3.73 -12.03 -4.22
CA ARG A 59 4.06 -12.00 -5.65
C ARG A 59 4.52 -10.61 -6.11
N LEU A 60 3.89 -9.55 -5.63
CA LEU A 60 4.26 -8.15 -5.93
C LEU A 60 5.71 -7.89 -5.50
N THR A 61 6.05 -8.15 -4.24
CA THR A 61 7.40 -7.92 -3.71
C THR A 61 8.45 -8.80 -4.41
N GLY A 62 8.08 -10.03 -4.78
CA GLY A 62 8.91 -10.89 -5.62
C GLY A 62 9.20 -10.31 -7.01
N LYS A 63 8.21 -9.64 -7.64
CA LYS A 63 8.43 -8.94 -8.93
C LYS A 63 9.23 -7.65 -8.80
N MET A 64 9.22 -7.03 -7.62
CA MET A 64 10.05 -5.84 -7.33
C MET A 64 11.49 -6.20 -6.92
N GLY A 65 11.79 -7.47 -6.64
CA GLY A 65 13.13 -7.89 -6.22
C GLY A 65 13.51 -7.48 -4.79
N ILE A 66 12.52 -7.20 -3.92
CA ILE A 66 12.75 -6.73 -2.53
C ILE A 66 13.41 -7.82 -1.64
N GLY A 67 13.44 -9.08 -2.08
CA GLY A 67 14.07 -10.18 -1.36
C GLY A 67 13.21 -10.74 -0.23
N ILE A 68 13.81 -11.58 0.62
CA ILE A 68 13.15 -12.24 1.75
C ILE A 68 13.33 -11.45 3.05
N GLY A 69 12.54 -11.76 4.09
CA GLY A 69 12.67 -11.12 5.40
C GLY A 69 11.89 -9.82 5.57
N TRP A 70 10.92 -9.57 4.69
CA TRP A 70 10.03 -8.41 4.75
C TRP A 70 8.61 -8.81 5.15
N ARG A 71 7.96 -7.93 5.91
CA ARG A 71 6.52 -7.98 6.22
C ARG A 71 5.82 -6.86 5.48
N PHE A 72 4.51 -6.96 5.36
CA PHE A 72 3.70 -5.93 4.73
C PHE A 72 2.53 -5.52 5.63
N ARG A 73 2.05 -4.31 5.41
CA ARG A 73 0.78 -3.79 5.90
C ARG A 73 0.08 -3.15 4.72
N LEU A 74 -1.17 -3.52 4.46
CA LEU A 74 -2.01 -2.79 3.52
C LEU A 74 -2.99 -1.95 4.34
N VAL A 75 -2.92 -0.64 4.18
CA VAL A 75 -3.63 0.30 5.06
C VAL A 75 -4.31 1.37 4.23
N TYR A 76 -5.52 1.72 4.64
CA TYR A 76 -6.24 2.93 4.25
C TYR A 76 -6.29 3.88 5.45
N TRP A 77 -5.97 5.15 5.22
CA TRP A 77 -6.02 6.21 6.23
C TRP A 77 -7.13 7.19 5.89
N SER A 78 -8.21 7.19 6.66
CA SER A 78 -9.31 8.16 6.55
C SER A 78 -8.84 9.59 6.86
N GLU A 79 -8.00 9.76 7.87
CA GLU A 79 -7.50 11.04 8.34
C GLU A 79 -6.00 11.20 8.05
N PRO A 80 -5.48 12.45 8.01
CA PRO A 80 -4.05 12.67 7.89
C PRO A 80 -3.29 11.96 9.02
N THR A 81 -2.40 11.04 8.65
CA THR A 81 -1.78 10.12 9.62
C THR A 81 -0.27 10.09 9.42
N LYS A 82 0.48 10.16 10.52
CA LYS A 82 1.93 9.99 10.47
C LYS A 82 2.27 8.52 10.19
N LEU A 83 3.02 8.26 9.13
CA LEU A 83 3.49 6.92 8.80
C LEU A 83 4.58 6.52 9.78
N LEU A 84 4.25 5.64 10.74
CA LEU A 84 5.20 5.14 11.72
C LEU A 84 6.18 4.16 11.05
N ASN A 85 7.47 4.47 11.15
CA ASN A 85 8.55 3.71 10.52
C ASN A 85 9.78 3.71 11.44
N ASP A 86 9.66 3.08 12.60
CA ASP A 86 10.70 3.06 13.64
C ASP A 86 12.06 2.55 13.11
N ARG A 87 12.02 1.64 12.13
CA ARG A 87 13.21 1.06 11.50
C ARG A 87 13.84 1.97 10.45
N LYS A 88 13.20 3.08 10.10
CA LYS A 88 13.64 4.02 9.05
C LYS A 88 13.98 3.30 7.75
N GLN A 89 13.22 2.26 7.44
CA GLN A 89 13.45 1.39 6.30
C GLN A 89 12.13 0.77 5.89
N GLY A 90 11.76 0.98 4.64
CA GLY A 90 10.56 0.39 4.06
C GLY A 90 10.32 0.85 2.64
N TYR A 91 9.36 0.23 1.99
CA TYR A 91 8.86 0.64 0.68
C TYR A 91 7.39 0.96 0.77
N LEU A 92 6.99 2.09 0.21
CA LEU A 92 5.61 2.52 0.14
C LEU A 92 5.12 2.46 -1.30
N ILE A 93 4.02 1.75 -1.52
CA ILE A 93 3.41 1.52 -2.83
C ILE A 93 1.96 2.02 -2.80
N PRO A 94 1.64 3.17 -3.43
CA PRO A 94 0.28 3.69 -3.50
C PRO A 94 -0.70 2.77 -4.25
N LEU A 95 -1.91 2.60 -3.70
CA LEU A 95 -3.06 2.05 -4.44
C LEU A 95 -3.82 3.13 -5.23
N LYS A 96 -3.58 4.39 -4.92
CA LYS A 96 -3.98 5.59 -5.65
C LYS A 96 -2.97 6.69 -5.35
N ASP A 97 -2.94 7.78 -6.11
CA ASP A 97 -2.04 8.90 -5.82
C ASP A 97 -2.19 9.35 -4.36
N ILE A 98 -1.07 9.47 -3.65
CA ILE A 98 -1.03 9.90 -2.25
C ILE A 98 -0.09 11.09 -2.11
N ASN A 99 -0.39 11.99 -1.17
CA ASN A 99 0.49 13.09 -0.82
C ASN A 99 1.18 12.81 0.50
N LEU A 100 2.50 13.05 0.52
CA LEU A 100 3.41 12.85 1.64
C LEU A 100 4.00 14.19 2.06
N THR A 101 4.01 14.47 3.37
CA THR A 101 4.65 15.68 3.92
C THR A 101 5.69 15.30 4.98
N PRO A 102 7.00 15.52 4.74
CA PRO A 102 7.61 15.92 3.47
C PRO A 102 7.52 14.80 2.41
N GLY A 103 7.72 15.14 1.12
CA GLY A 103 7.85 14.13 0.06
C GLY A 103 7.04 14.40 -1.21
N GLY A 104 6.01 15.25 -1.16
CA GLY A 104 5.19 15.55 -2.34
C GLY A 104 4.27 14.40 -2.72
N THR A 105 3.87 14.35 -3.99
CA THR A 105 2.92 13.33 -4.49
C THR A 105 3.67 12.07 -4.91
N LEU A 106 3.26 10.92 -4.37
CA LEU A 106 3.66 9.59 -4.85
C LEU A 106 2.52 9.01 -5.70
N GLN A 107 2.78 8.91 -7.00
CA GLN A 107 1.80 8.54 -8.01
C GLN A 107 1.57 7.03 -8.10
N GLU A 108 0.40 6.63 -8.57
CA GLU A 108 0.16 5.26 -9.05
C GLU A 108 1.23 4.83 -10.06
N ARG A 109 1.51 3.52 -10.12
CA ARG A 109 2.64 2.90 -10.85
C ARG A 109 4.02 3.17 -10.29
N TYR A 110 4.18 4.03 -9.30
CA TYR A 110 5.46 4.25 -8.64
C TYR A 110 5.46 3.65 -7.24
N TYR A 111 6.65 3.46 -6.69
CA TYR A 111 6.88 3.20 -5.28
C TYR A 111 8.06 4.05 -4.80
N ALA A 112 8.18 4.28 -3.50
CA ALA A 112 9.33 4.98 -2.94
C ALA A 112 9.88 4.20 -1.76
N GLU A 113 11.20 4.25 -1.59
CA GLU A 113 11.82 3.90 -0.32
C GLU A 113 11.47 4.99 0.70
N VAL A 114 11.00 4.57 1.87
CA VAL A 114 10.65 5.45 2.99
C VAL A 114 11.63 5.19 4.13
N THR A 115 12.50 6.18 4.36
CA THR A 115 13.50 6.18 5.43
C THR A 115 13.16 7.16 6.56
N ASP A 116 12.05 7.88 6.42
CA ASP A 116 11.50 8.84 7.36
C ASP A 116 10.08 8.44 7.80
N GLU A 117 9.39 9.37 8.45
CA GLU A 117 8.02 9.20 8.96
C GLU A 117 7.11 10.32 8.44
N PRO A 118 6.78 10.30 7.13
CA PRO A 118 6.00 11.37 6.52
C PRO A 118 4.56 11.37 7.01
N LEU A 119 3.94 12.54 6.98
CA LEU A 119 2.49 12.68 7.12
C LEU A 119 1.81 12.28 5.82
N LEU A 120 0.95 11.27 5.87
CA LEU A 120 0.08 10.86 4.77
C LEU A 120 -1.16 11.76 4.74
N SER A 121 -1.59 12.17 3.55
CA SER A 121 -2.87 12.88 3.38
C SER A 121 -4.06 11.99 3.70
N SER A 122 -5.17 12.62 4.10
CA SER A 122 -6.48 11.96 4.22
C SER A 122 -6.84 11.19 2.95
N GLY A 123 -7.45 10.02 3.15
CA GLY A 123 -7.85 9.11 2.11
C GLY A 123 -6.70 8.29 1.52
N ALA A 124 -5.45 8.38 2.00
CA ALA A 124 -4.34 7.60 1.47
C ALA A 124 -4.63 6.08 1.56
N ALA A 125 -4.19 5.33 0.55
CA ALA A 125 -4.25 3.87 0.54
C ALA A 125 -2.95 3.33 -0.04
N ALA A 126 -2.20 2.52 0.72
CA ALA A 126 -0.90 2.04 0.27
C ALA A 126 -0.55 0.68 0.88
N ILE A 127 0.31 -0.04 0.17
CA ILE A 127 1.06 -1.19 0.70
C ILE A 127 2.34 -0.61 1.30
N PHE A 128 2.57 -0.87 2.58
CA PHE A 128 3.80 -0.54 3.27
C PHE A 128 4.57 -1.82 3.59
N ILE A 129 5.77 -1.95 3.02
CA ILE A 129 6.66 -3.10 3.18
C ILE A 129 7.78 -2.70 4.12
N VAL A 130 7.96 -3.45 5.20
CA VAL A 130 8.93 -3.16 6.26
C VAL A 130 9.73 -4.41 6.62
N PRO A 131 10.97 -4.27 7.12
CA PRO A 131 11.75 -5.41 7.58
C PRO A 131 11.02 -6.18 8.70
N ALA A 132 11.13 -7.51 8.71
CA ALA A 132 10.40 -8.40 9.62
C ALA A 132 10.72 -8.22 11.10
#